data_AF-A0A1I8AFH9-F1
#
_entry.id   AF-A0A1I8AFH9-F1
#
_cell.length_a   1.000
_cell.length_b   1.000
_cell.length_c   1.000
_cell.angle_alpha   90.00
_cell.angle_beta   90.00
_cell.angle_gamma   90.00
#
_symmetry.space_group_name_H-M   'P 1'
#
loop_
_entity.id
_entity.type
_entity.pdbx_description
1 polymer ?
#
loop_
_entity_poly.entity_id
_entity_poly.type
_entity_poly.pdbx_seq_one_letter_code
_entity_poly.pdbx_strand_id
1 'polypeptide(L)'
;MDHQFYDLVEEVVSYLPRSDVQTIARVAARSPTLDKWSIASEDQLERRFLLRVSIHLQGCKVEEKKAESLRIRLSVQKLLSEETWEEWDFKDWRYAWIHYVAIEASLLDDPSTLQSEVFQESDMDQVMRVVSLPVDPDARSLLSITNYCFVDDVSPELDDLFWKVVHKTQKDFARVRLWNIDENRVFNDLVADFITRGAFLEELAYEIEYPSQLDFCEAIASVFGKTRGRPINVCFGEVYFEPEGVELIVDAWLQSDGTFEKKAFKSELAYMFDEVWSVVKRKYENVMQRRDPGEYLHTTESVSGYLPHPSKLSSLLISPREISVVKFEPWHVPVDFHWIASLIDKWREGCGFYAWRGERNLFFHFKTDDDWLKLVEKYGSAVDEGTILVITHPISPTVLEVEKMKNWFEIGVKHEFFTLNKMKAFIADWTEGNGETLMKEVTRMEVQSEETAFSLVPKSYRHPLVNARCLLSERGWYANADSDVLRISIAPIDVEDVEDWNLELLFGSLQV
;
A
#
# COMPACT_ATOMS: atom_id res chain seq x y z
N MET A 1 -26.23 16.35 -30.17
CA MET A 1 -26.61 16.01 -28.78
C MET A 1 -27.98 16.60 -28.44
N ASP A 2 -28.27 17.81 -28.91
CA ASP A 2 -29.43 18.65 -28.53
C ASP A 2 -30.82 18.10 -28.95
N HIS A 3 -30.88 17.06 -29.80
CA HIS A 3 -32.12 16.46 -30.29
C HIS A 3 -32.39 15.05 -29.77
N GLN A 4 -31.61 14.54 -28.81
CA GLN A 4 -31.86 13.21 -28.25
C GLN A 4 -33.14 13.19 -27.40
N PHE A 5 -33.81 12.05 -27.35
CA PHE A 5 -34.95 11.82 -26.45
C PHE A 5 -34.47 11.76 -25.01
N TYR A 6 -35.32 12.16 -24.06
CA TYR A 6 -34.96 12.17 -22.64
C TYR A 6 -34.54 10.77 -22.18
N ASP A 7 -35.29 9.73 -22.56
CA ASP A 7 -35.01 8.34 -22.18
C ASP A 7 -33.61 7.88 -22.60
N LEU A 8 -33.16 8.25 -23.81
CA LEU A 8 -31.82 7.92 -24.28
C LEU A 8 -30.74 8.69 -23.48
N VAL A 9 -30.99 9.96 -23.15
CA VAL A 9 -30.07 10.76 -22.34
C VAL A 9 -29.98 10.20 -20.92
N GLU A 10 -31.11 9.84 -20.33
CA GLU A 10 -31.19 9.23 -19.00
C GLU A 10 -30.49 7.87 -18.95
N GLU A 11 -30.72 7.02 -19.96
CA GLU A 11 -30.01 5.75 -20.13
C GLU A 11 -28.50 5.98 -20.19
N VAL A 12 -28.01 6.91 -21.03
CA VAL A 12 -26.58 7.23 -21.11
C VAL A 12 -26.05 7.71 -19.75
N VAL A 13 -26.72 8.65 -19.10
CA VAL A 13 -26.31 9.22 -17.80
C VAL A 13 -26.30 8.15 -16.69
N SER A 14 -27.20 7.16 -16.76
CA SER A 14 -27.27 6.07 -15.78
C SER A 14 -26.03 5.18 -15.77
N TYR A 15 -25.28 5.15 -16.88
CA TYR A 15 -24.02 4.41 -17.01
C TYR A 15 -22.77 5.24 -16.67
N LEU A 16 -22.90 6.55 -16.45
CA LEU A 16 -21.74 7.43 -16.26
C LEU A 16 -21.34 7.60 -14.78
N PRO A 17 -20.03 7.61 -14.47
CA PRO A 17 -19.50 7.88 -13.12
C PRO A 17 -20.12 9.11 -12.47
N ARG A 18 -20.26 9.12 -11.14
CA ARG A 18 -20.88 10.26 -10.43
C ARG A 18 -20.18 11.57 -10.76
N SER A 19 -18.85 11.58 -10.83
CA SER A 19 -18.05 12.74 -11.23
C SER A 19 -18.34 13.26 -12.65
N ASP A 20 -18.53 12.36 -13.60
CA ASP A 20 -18.91 12.70 -14.98
C ASP A 20 -20.33 13.25 -15.05
N VAL A 21 -21.27 12.66 -14.30
CA VAL A 21 -22.66 13.16 -14.21
C VAL A 21 -22.69 14.56 -13.57
N GLN A 22 -21.89 14.83 -12.54
CA GLN A 22 -21.74 16.17 -11.96
C GLN A 22 -21.17 17.18 -12.97
N THR A 23 -20.23 16.75 -13.81
CA THR A 23 -19.65 17.59 -14.85
C THR A 23 -20.70 17.90 -15.92
N ILE A 24 -21.46 16.89 -16.36
CA ILE A 24 -22.58 17.05 -17.30
C ILE A 24 -23.62 18.00 -16.73
N ALA A 25 -24.10 17.80 -15.49
CA ALA A 25 -25.08 18.67 -14.85
C ALA A 25 -24.61 20.14 -14.85
N ARG A 26 -23.36 20.37 -14.43
CA ARG A 26 -22.78 21.72 -14.35
C ARG A 26 -22.64 22.39 -15.72
N VAL A 27 -22.27 21.64 -16.76
CA VAL A 27 -22.11 22.15 -18.12
C VAL A 27 -23.47 22.36 -18.78
N ALA A 28 -24.39 21.40 -18.65
CA ALA A 28 -25.74 21.46 -19.21
C ALA A 28 -26.58 22.58 -18.61
N ALA A 29 -26.47 22.83 -17.29
CA ALA A 29 -27.17 23.94 -16.61
C ALA A 29 -26.82 25.33 -17.17
N ARG A 30 -25.70 25.47 -17.89
CA ARG A 30 -25.29 26.74 -18.54
C ARG A 30 -25.80 26.87 -19.98
N SER A 31 -26.38 25.82 -20.55
CA SER A 31 -26.84 25.81 -21.94
C SER A 31 -28.32 25.39 -22.05
N PRO A 32 -29.22 26.31 -22.42
CA PRO A 32 -30.63 25.97 -22.64
C PRO A 32 -30.86 24.87 -23.69
N THR A 33 -29.92 24.66 -24.62
CA THR A 33 -30.03 23.60 -25.64
C THR A 33 -29.77 22.19 -25.08
N LEU A 34 -29.27 22.08 -23.84
CA LEU A 34 -28.96 20.83 -23.15
C LEU A 34 -29.90 20.57 -21.97
N ASP A 35 -31.10 21.15 -21.97
CA ASP A 35 -32.09 21.04 -20.88
C ASP A 35 -32.35 19.58 -20.44
N LYS A 36 -32.53 18.67 -21.39
CA LYS A 36 -32.73 17.24 -21.10
C LYS A 36 -31.53 16.60 -20.38
N TRP A 37 -30.32 17.01 -20.72
CA TRP A 37 -29.10 16.54 -20.04
C TRP A 37 -29.01 17.11 -18.63
N SER A 38 -29.37 18.38 -18.43
CA SER A 38 -29.44 18.98 -17.09
C SER A 38 -30.42 18.22 -16.21
N ILE A 39 -31.66 18.03 -16.69
CA ILE A 39 -32.72 17.33 -15.95
C ILE A 39 -32.30 15.89 -15.62
N ALA A 40 -31.83 15.12 -16.61
CA ALA A 40 -31.46 13.72 -16.39
C ALA A 40 -30.26 13.57 -15.44
N SER A 41 -29.26 14.44 -15.55
CA SER A 41 -28.09 14.40 -14.66
C SER A 41 -28.41 14.87 -13.25
N GLU A 42 -29.26 15.89 -13.07
CA GLU A 42 -29.74 16.31 -11.75
C GLU A 42 -30.58 15.22 -11.09
N ASP A 43 -31.52 14.62 -11.83
CA ASP A 43 -32.36 13.52 -11.34
C ASP A 43 -31.53 12.31 -10.91
N GLN A 44 -30.51 11.95 -11.71
CA GLN A 44 -29.55 10.90 -11.36
C GLN A 44 -28.70 11.29 -10.14
N LEU A 45 -28.23 12.53 -10.00
CA LEU A 45 -27.44 12.93 -8.83
C LEU A 45 -28.25 12.96 -7.53
N GLU A 46 -29.54 13.31 -7.62
CA GLU A 46 -30.47 13.38 -6.49
C GLU A 46 -30.94 11.99 -6.06
N ARG A 47 -31.24 11.10 -7.01
CA ARG A 47 -31.88 9.81 -6.72
C ARG A 47 -30.92 8.62 -6.70
N ARG A 48 -29.68 8.77 -7.18
CA ARG A 48 -28.71 7.66 -7.21
C ARG A 48 -28.35 7.18 -5.82
N PHE A 49 -28.37 5.86 -5.65
CA PHE A 49 -28.01 5.18 -4.42
C PHE A 49 -27.07 4.01 -4.70
N LEU A 50 -26.29 3.65 -3.68
CA LEU A 50 -25.33 2.56 -3.76
C LEU A 50 -25.93 1.26 -3.22
N LEU A 51 -25.56 0.15 -3.83
CA LEU A 51 -25.98 -1.20 -3.47
C LEU A 51 -24.83 -2.00 -2.89
N ARG A 52 -25.16 -2.75 -1.84
CA ARG A 52 -24.40 -3.91 -1.35
C ARG A 52 -25.19 -5.16 -1.73
N VAL A 53 -24.59 -5.99 -2.55
CA VAL A 53 -25.19 -7.22 -3.09
C VAL A 53 -24.41 -8.40 -2.53
N SER A 54 -25.10 -9.35 -1.93
CA SER A 54 -24.49 -10.60 -1.48
C SER A 54 -25.29 -11.76 -2.06
N ILE A 55 -24.58 -12.68 -2.70
CA ILE A 55 -25.13 -13.84 -3.40
C ILE A 55 -24.49 -15.06 -2.80
N HIS A 56 -25.32 -15.98 -2.31
CA HIS A 56 -24.89 -17.26 -1.79
C HIS A 56 -25.51 -18.37 -2.64
N LEU A 57 -24.65 -19.14 -3.31
CA LEU A 57 -25.01 -20.26 -4.16
C LEU A 57 -24.73 -21.54 -3.39
N GLN A 58 -25.80 -22.23 -3.00
CA GLN A 58 -25.70 -23.41 -2.15
C GLN A 58 -25.97 -24.67 -2.96
N GLY A 59 -24.96 -25.52 -3.06
CA GLY A 59 -25.10 -26.88 -3.57
C GLY A 59 -25.61 -27.85 -2.51
N CYS A 60 -25.89 -29.07 -2.95
CA CYS A 60 -26.25 -30.18 -2.07
C CYS A 60 -25.27 -31.33 -2.30
N LYS A 61 -24.77 -31.94 -1.23
CA LYS A 61 -24.02 -33.20 -1.36
C LYS A 61 -24.96 -34.26 -1.94
N VAL A 62 -24.47 -34.99 -2.94
CA VAL A 62 -25.20 -36.11 -3.55
C VAL A 62 -25.20 -37.28 -2.57
N GLU A 63 -26.00 -37.20 -1.51
CA GLU A 63 -26.33 -38.37 -0.70
C GLU A 63 -27.45 -39.14 -1.41
N GLU A 64 -27.23 -40.45 -1.59
CA GLU A 64 -27.83 -41.34 -2.60
C GLU A 64 -29.38 -41.40 -2.72
N LYS A 65 -30.18 -40.62 -1.97
CA LYS A 65 -31.64 -40.82 -1.93
C LYS A 65 -32.55 -39.58 -1.99
N LYS A 66 -32.03 -38.34 -1.97
CA LYS A 66 -32.86 -37.15 -2.21
C LYS A 66 -32.04 -36.06 -2.91
N ALA A 67 -32.35 -35.81 -4.18
CA ALA A 67 -31.87 -34.63 -4.88
C ALA A 67 -32.52 -33.39 -4.24
N GLU A 68 -31.83 -32.77 -3.30
CA GLU A 68 -32.18 -31.41 -2.87
C GLU A 68 -31.84 -30.45 -4.02
N SER A 69 -32.73 -29.50 -4.27
CA SER A 69 -32.53 -28.48 -5.30
C SER A 69 -31.49 -27.48 -4.83
N LEU A 70 -30.58 -27.11 -5.73
CA LEU A 70 -29.68 -25.98 -5.58
C LEU A 70 -30.45 -24.73 -5.12
N ARG A 71 -29.91 -24.01 -4.13
CA ARG A 71 -30.53 -22.81 -3.57
C ARG A 71 -29.72 -21.58 -3.94
N ILE A 72 -30.43 -20.52 -4.29
CA ILE A 72 -29.85 -19.23 -4.67
C ILE A 72 -30.39 -18.23 -3.67
N ARG A 73 -29.51 -17.73 -2.82
CA ARG A 73 -29.84 -16.77 -1.78
C ARG A 73 -29.28 -15.41 -2.17
N LEU A 74 -30.13 -14.39 -2.14
CA LEU A 74 -29.77 -13.03 -2.50
C LEU A 74 -30.12 -12.10 -1.33
N SER A 75 -29.16 -11.26 -0.97
CA SER A 75 -29.32 -10.13 -0.04
C SER A 75 -28.92 -8.88 -0.81
N VAL A 76 -29.81 -7.89 -0.90
CA VAL A 76 -29.49 -6.61 -1.51
C VAL A 76 -29.88 -5.48 -0.57
N GLN A 77 -28.91 -4.68 -0.21
CA GLN A 77 -29.09 -3.51 0.65
C GLN A 77 -28.75 -2.25 -0.11
N LYS A 78 -29.53 -1.19 0.09
CA LYS A 78 -29.25 0.14 -0.43
C LYS A 78 -28.75 1.06 0.68
N LEU A 79 -27.79 1.90 0.35
CA LEU A 79 -27.23 2.92 1.24
C LEU A 79 -28.12 4.17 1.21
N LEU A 80 -28.72 4.54 2.34
CA LEU A 80 -29.57 5.73 2.45
C LEU A 80 -28.81 7.01 2.83
N SER A 81 -27.83 6.86 3.71
CA SER A 81 -26.92 7.89 4.20
C SER A 81 -25.59 7.21 4.55
N GLU A 82 -24.51 7.95 4.85
CA GLU A 82 -23.13 7.43 4.93
C GLU A 82 -22.95 6.16 5.81
N GLU A 83 -23.90 5.83 6.69
CA GLU A 83 -23.78 4.70 7.62
C GLU A 83 -25.01 3.77 7.71
N THR A 84 -26.14 4.08 7.05
CA THR A 84 -27.38 3.28 7.20
C THR A 84 -27.72 2.50 5.93
N TRP A 85 -27.77 1.17 6.08
CA TRP A 85 -28.20 0.23 5.06
C TRP A 85 -29.63 -0.23 5.31
N GLU A 86 -30.45 -0.25 4.27
CA GLU A 86 -31.78 -0.88 4.32
C GLU A 86 -31.95 -1.88 3.20
N GLU A 87 -32.80 -2.89 3.43
CA GLU A 87 -33.14 -3.87 2.39
C GLU A 87 -33.76 -3.16 1.18
N TRP A 88 -33.28 -3.53 -0.01
CA TRP A 88 -33.76 -2.95 -1.25
C TRP A 88 -34.91 -3.77 -1.82
N ASP A 89 -35.99 -3.09 -2.19
CA ASP A 89 -37.21 -3.71 -2.74
C ASP A 89 -37.18 -3.92 -4.25
N PHE A 90 -35.98 -3.84 -4.86
CA PHE A 90 -35.73 -3.99 -6.31
C PHE A 90 -36.44 -2.96 -7.21
N LYS A 91 -36.98 -1.88 -6.62
CA LYS A 91 -37.52 -0.75 -7.38
C LYS A 91 -36.45 0.28 -7.68
N ASP A 92 -36.73 1.18 -8.62
CA ASP A 92 -35.84 2.31 -8.90
C ASP A 92 -34.43 1.89 -9.34
N TRP A 93 -34.31 0.71 -9.98
CA TRP A 93 -33.05 0.09 -10.42
C TRP A 93 -32.22 0.98 -11.35
N ARG A 94 -32.85 1.89 -12.08
CA ARG A 94 -32.17 2.87 -12.95
C ARG A 94 -31.28 3.87 -12.20
N TYR A 95 -31.47 3.99 -10.89
CA TYR A 95 -30.67 4.83 -10.00
C TYR A 95 -29.71 4.01 -9.14
N ALA A 96 -29.74 2.69 -9.27
CA ALA A 96 -29.00 1.77 -8.42
C ALA A 96 -27.61 1.50 -8.98
N TRP A 97 -26.59 1.75 -8.18
CA TRP A 97 -25.18 1.56 -8.53
C TRP A 97 -24.53 0.58 -7.58
N ILE A 98 -23.77 -0.36 -8.09
CA ILE A 98 -23.08 -1.35 -7.28
C ILE A 98 -21.88 -0.68 -6.60
N HIS A 99 -21.84 -0.78 -5.27
CA HIS A 99 -20.67 -0.46 -4.48
C HIS A 99 -19.95 -1.73 -4.02
N TYR A 100 -20.70 -2.75 -3.62
CA TYR A 100 -20.14 -4.00 -3.13
C TYR A 100 -20.89 -5.19 -3.70
N VAL A 101 -20.17 -6.20 -4.17
CA VAL A 101 -20.71 -7.52 -4.54
C VAL A 101 -19.92 -8.59 -3.80
N ALA A 102 -20.60 -9.48 -3.09
CA ALA A 102 -20.07 -10.75 -2.64
C ALA A 102 -20.76 -11.88 -3.40
N ILE A 103 -19.99 -12.78 -4.00
CA ILE A 103 -20.47 -14.02 -4.61
C ILE A 103 -19.80 -15.17 -3.88
N GLU A 104 -20.59 -15.95 -3.16
CA GLU A 104 -20.11 -17.09 -2.39
C GLU A 104 -20.76 -18.37 -2.91
N ALA A 105 -19.95 -19.43 -3.11
CA ALA A 105 -20.44 -20.77 -3.38
C ALA A 105 -20.01 -21.73 -2.27
N SER A 106 -20.94 -22.52 -1.74
CA SER A 106 -20.64 -23.56 -0.74
C SER A 106 -21.55 -24.79 -0.88
N LEU A 107 -21.06 -25.94 -0.40
CA LEU A 107 -21.85 -27.19 -0.34
C LEU A 107 -22.60 -27.37 0.98
N LEU A 108 -22.20 -26.65 2.03
CA LEU A 108 -22.79 -26.75 3.36
C LEU A 108 -23.47 -25.43 3.73
N ASP A 109 -24.58 -25.55 4.46
CA ASP A 109 -25.18 -24.42 5.16
C ASP A 109 -24.27 -24.14 6.36
N ASP A 110 -23.33 -23.22 6.21
CA ASP A 110 -22.55 -22.74 7.34
C ASP A 110 -23.33 -21.58 7.99
N PRO A 111 -23.96 -21.78 9.15
CA PRO A 111 -24.69 -20.71 9.80
C PRO A 111 -23.77 -19.57 10.26
N SER A 112 -22.44 -19.75 10.28
CA SER A 112 -21.50 -18.69 10.64
C SER A 112 -21.32 -17.64 9.54
N THR A 113 -21.41 -18.03 8.27
CA THR A 113 -21.32 -17.08 7.14
C THR A 113 -22.58 -16.24 6.98
N LEU A 114 -23.73 -16.73 7.49
CA LEU A 114 -25.04 -16.11 7.34
C LEU A 114 -25.44 -15.14 8.47
N GLN A 115 -24.62 -14.93 9.50
CA GLN A 115 -25.09 -14.28 10.75
C GLN A 115 -25.40 -12.78 10.65
N SER A 116 -24.97 -12.10 9.59
CA SER A 116 -25.12 -10.64 9.48
C SER A 116 -26.16 -10.16 8.47
N GLU A 117 -26.60 -11.02 7.55
CA GLU A 117 -27.43 -10.61 6.41
C GLU A 117 -28.71 -11.43 6.32
N VAL A 118 -29.82 -10.74 5.99
CA VAL A 118 -31.11 -11.38 5.76
C VAL A 118 -31.14 -11.80 4.29
N PHE A 119 -30.87 -13.08 4.04
CA PHE A 119 -30.95 -13.64 2.70
C PHE A 119 -32.39 -14.04 2.35
N GLN A 120 -32.80 -13.73 1.11
CA GLN A 120 -34.04 -14.22 0.52
C GLN A 120 -33.73 -15.27 -0.55
N GLU A 121 -34.47 -16.37 -0.55
CA GLU A 121 -34.45 -17.33 -1.67
C GLU A 121 -34.91 -16.61 -2.95
N SER A 122 -34.11 -16.71 -4.00
CA SER A 122 -34.26 -15.96 -5.25
C SER A 122 -34.09 -16.87 -6.46
N ASP A 123 -34.53 -16.39 -7.62
CA ASP A 123 -34.24 -17.05 -8.90
C ASP A 123 -33.02 -16.42 -9.59
N MET A 124 -32.51 -17.14 -10.59
CA MET A 124 -31.33 -16.73 -11.34
C MET A 124 -31.55 -15.45 -12.15
N ASP A 125 -32.74 -15.20 -12.68
CA ASP A 125 -33.00 -14.00 -13.49
C ASP A 125 -32.92 -12.74 -12.63
N GLN A 126 -33.39 -12.82 -11.38
CA GLN A 126 -33.25 -11.74 -10.40
C GLN A 126 -31.78 -11.48 -10.07
N VAL A 127 -31.00 -12.51 -9.75
CA VAL A 127 -29.54 -12.36 -9.49
C VAL A 127 -28.82 -11.74 -10.68
N MET A 128 -29.05 -12.27 -11.88
CA MET A 128 -28.41 -11.81 -13.11
C MET A 128 -28.75 -10.35 -13.42
N ARG A 129 -29.98 -9.91 -13.11
CA ARG A 129 -30.37 -8.51 -13.25
C ARG A 129 -29.58 -7.60 -12.30
N VAL A 130 -29.42 -8.00 -11.04
CA VAL A 130 -28.75 -7.20 -10.01
C VAL A 130 -27.25 -7.07 -10.28
N VAL A 131 -26.55 -8.18 -10.56
CA VAL A 131 -25.09 -8.14 -10.80
C VAL A 131 -24.69 -7.45 -12.11
N SER A 132 -25.65 -7.28 -13.03
CA SER A 132 -25.44 -6.52 -14.27
C SER A 132 -25.52 -5.01 -14.09
N LEU A 133 -25.97 -4.51 -12.93
CA LEU A 133 -26.12 -3.08 -12.68
C LEU A 133 -24.76 -2.36 -12.78
N PRO A 134 -24.74 -1.07 -13.14
CA PRO A 134 -23.50 -0.29 -13.22
C PRO A 134 -22.76 -0.25 -11.88
N VAL A 135 -21.42 -0.26 -11.91
CA VAL A 135 -20.57 -0.13 -10.72
C VAL A 135 -20.17 1.32 -10.56
N ASP A 136 -20.10 1.81 -9.32
CA ASP A 136 -19.51 3.12 -9.05
C ASP A 136 -17.98 3.05 -9.02
N PRO A 137 -17.27 3.62 -10.01
CA PRO A 137 -15.81 3.61 -9.99
C PRO A 137 -15.22 4.60 -8.98
N ASP A 138 -15.98 5.61 -8.53
CA ASP A 138 -15.50 6.63 -7.59
C ASP A 138 -15.64 6.17 -6.12
N ALA A 139 -16.51 5.18 -5.85
CA ALA A 139 -16.82 4.73 -4.50
C ALA A 139 -15.86 3.69 -3.91
N ARG A 140 -14.69 3.44 -4.55
CA ARG A 140 -13.79 2.33 -4.19
C ARG A 140 -14.53 0.99 -4.09
N SER A 141 -15.33 0.71 -5.11
CA SER A 141 -16.17 -0.47 -5.19
C SER A 141 -15.37 -1.76 -5.01
N LEU A 142 -16.00 -2.77 -4.39
CA LEU A 142 -15.38 -4.05 -4.07
C LEU A 142 -16.20 -5.22 -4.62
N LEU A 143 -15.54 -6.09 -5.36
CA LEU A 143 -16.03 -7.42 -5.73
C LEU A 143 -15.29 -8.47 -4.90
N SER A 144 -16.02 -9.27 -4.15
CA SER A 144 -15.51 -10.43 -3.41
C SER A 144 -16.11 -11.68 -4.02
N ILE A 145 -15.27 -12.62 -4.44
CA ILE A 145 -15.70 -13.92 -4.95
C ILE A 145 -15.03 -14.98 -4.11
N THR A 146 -15.84 -15.84 -3.50
CA THR A 146 -15.37 -16.91 -2.64
C THR A 146 -15.98 -18.23 -3.07
N ASN A 147 -15.14 -19.21 -3.38
CA ASN A 147 -15.58 -20.57 -3.69
C ASN A 147 -15.06 -21.54 -2.62
N TYR A 148 -15.98 -22.05 -1.81
CA TYR A 148 -15.71 -23.04 -0.75
C TYR A 148 -15.94 -24.48 -1.22
N CYS A 149 -16.22 -24.70 -2.50
CA CYS A 149 -16.50 -26.02 -3.04
C CYS A 149 -15.19 -26.72 -3.49
N PHE A 150 -14.96 -27.94 -3.00
CA PHE A 150 -13.84 -28.80 -3.44
C PHE A 150 -14.23 -29.58 -4.71
N VAL A 151 -13.32 -29.70 -5.70
CA VAL A 151 -13.57 -30.32 -7.04
C VAL A 151 -14.39 -31.59 -6.97
N ASP A 152 -14.00 -32.49 -6.07
CA ASP A 152 -14.53 -33.85 -6.02
C ASP A 152 -16.02 -33.90 -5.60
N ASP A 153 -16.52 -32.83 -4.99
CA ASP A 153 -17.87 -32.76 -4.42
C ASP A 153 -18.79 -31.74 -5.13
N VAL A 154 -18.31 -30.98 -6.14
CA VAL A 154 -19.12 -29.93 -6.79
C VAL A 154 -20.03 -30.53 -7.84
N SER A 155 -21.34 -30.24 -7.76
CA SER A 155 -22.24 -30.60 -8.85
C SER A 155 -21.97 -29.69 -10.07
N PRO A 156 -21.94 -30.22 -11.31
CA PRO A 156 -21.74 -29.40 -12.50
C PRO A 156 -22.73 -28.24 -12.64
N GLU A 157 -23.94 -28.38 -12.09
CA GLU A 157 -24.95 -27.32 -12.08
C GLU A 157 -24.58 -26.14 -11.17
N LEU A 158 -23.94 -26.39 -10.02
CA LEU A 158 -23.49 -25.31 -9.13
C LEU A 158 -22.34 -24.54 -9.77
N ASP A 159 -21.40 -25.25 -10.39
CA ASP A 159 -20.26 -24.63 -11.09
C ASP A 159 -20.75 -23.78 -12.28
N ASP A 160 -21.64 -24.30 -13.14
CA ASP A 160 -22.24 -23.53 -14.24
C ASP A 160 -22.95 -22.27 -13.74
N LEU A 161 -23.71 -22.39 -12.65
CA LEU A 161 -24.43 -21.28 -12.05
C LEU A 161 -23.46 -20.23 -11.50
N PHE A 162 -22.45 -20.65 -10.75
CA PHE A 162 -21.43 -19.78 -10.18
C PHE A 162 -20.74 -18.97 -11.28
N TRP A 163 -20.21 -19.64 -12.30
CA TRP A 163 -19.54 -18.97 -13.41
C TRP A 163 -20.48 -18.05 -14.20
N LYS A 164 -21.76 -18.43 -14.33
CA LYS A 164 -22.75 -17.58 -14.97
C LYS A 164 -22.99 -16.27 -14.21
N VAL A 165 -23.03 -16.29 -12.87
CA VAL A 165 -23.11 -15.06 -12.05
C VAL A 165 -21.83 -14.24 -12.16
N VAL A 166 -20.67 -14.88 -12.02
CA VAL A 166 -19.35 -14.22 -12.10
C VAL A 166 -19.15 -13.54 -13.44
N HIS A 167 -19.41 -14.22 -14.56
CA HIS A 167 -19.26 -13.65 -15.90
C HIS A 167 -20.26 -12.54 -16.23
N LYS A 168 -21.40 -12.49 -15.52
CA LYS A 168 -22.39 -11.43 -15.68
C LYS A 168 -22.06 -10.17 -14.88
N THR A 169 -21.22 -10.31 -13.86
CA THR A 169 -20.78 -9.22 -13.01
C THR A 169 -19.91 -8.24 -13.79
N GLN A 170 -20.14 -6.94 -13.59
CA GLN A 170 -19.34 -5.89 -14.22
C GLN A 170 -17.86 -5.97 -13.78
N LYS A 171 -16.95 -5.39 -14.58
CA LYS A 171 -15.49 -5.48 -14.32
C LYS A 171 -14.87 -4.17 -13.85
N ASP A 172 -15.70 -3.16 -13.64
CA ASP A 172 -15.28 -1.80 -13.31
C ASP A 172 -15.07 -1.58 -11.80
N PHE A 173 -14.83 -2.66 -11.05
CA PHE A 173 -14.54 -2.59 -9.63
C PHE A 173 -13.15 -2.04 -9.35
N ALA A 174 -13.05 -1.17 -8.35
CA ALA A 174 -11.76 -0.66 -7.89
C ALA A 174 -10.98 -1.71 -7.10
N ARG A 175 -11.68 -2.62 -6.42
CA ARG A 175 -11.07 -3.67 -5.60
C ARG A 175 -11.69 -5.01 -5.94
N VAL A 176 -10.85 -6.02 -6.08
CA VAL A 176 -11.28 -7.39 -6.37
C VAL A 176 -10.60 -8.32 -5.37
N ARG A 177 -11.37 -9.15 -4.70
CA ARG A 177 -10.89 -10.20 -3.79
C ARG A 177 -11.41 -11.54 -4.28
N LEU A 178 -10.50 -12.46 -4.49
CA LEU A 178 -10.79 -13.77 -5.03
C LEU A 178 -10.21 -14.78 -4.06
N TRP A 179 -11.07 -15.61 -3.50
CA TRP A 179 -10.68 -16.71 -2.64
C TRP A 179 -11.17 -17.99 -3.27
N ASN A 180 -10.23 -18.87 -3.60
CA ASN A 180 -10.56 -20.17 -4.14
C ASN A 180 -9.71 -21.23 -3.44
N ILE A 181 -10.37 -22.22 -2.83
CA ILE A 181 -9.66 -23.33 -2.18
C ILE A 181 -9.09 -24.30 -3.22
N ASP A 182 -9.56 -24.22 -4.46
CA ASP A 182 -9.30 -25.20 -5.50
C ASP A 182 -8.36 -24.69 -6.62
N GLU A 183 -7.62 -25.59 -7.26
CA GLU A 183 -6.74 -25.37 -8.42
C GLU A 183 -7.52 -25.21 -9.75
N ASN A 184 -8.69 -24.56 -9.72
CA ASN A 184 -9.50 -24.41 -10.94
C ASN A 184 -8.91 -23.33 -11.85
N ARG A 185 -8.40 -23.76 -13.03
CA ARG A 185 -7.82 -22.88 -14.06
C ARG A 185 -8.75 -21.74 -14.51
N VAL A 186 -10.08 -21.90 -14.40
CA VAL A 186 -11.04 -20.86 -14.82
C VAL A 186 -10.89 -19.58 -14.01
N PHE A 187 -10.49 -19.66 -12.73
CA PHE A 187 -10.16 -18.46 -11.93
C PHE A 187 -8.95 -17.72 -12.47
N ASN A 188 -7.99 -18.42 -13.08
CA ASN A 188 -6.81 -17.79 -13.63
C ASN A 188 -7.15 -16.88 -14.81
N ASP A 189 -8.01 -17.37 -15.71
CA ASP A 189 -8.53 -16.56 -16.81
C ASP A 189 -9.27 -15.32 -16.28
N LEU A 190 -10.08 -15.48 -15.21
CA LEU A 190 -10.81 -14.38 -14.59
C LEU A 190 -9.87 -13.32 -14.00
N VAL A 191 -8.87 -13.72 -13.24
CA VAL A 191 -7.89 -12.80 -12.61
C VAL A 191 -7.08 -12.08 -13.69
N ALA A 192 -6.55 -12.81 -14.69
CA ALA A 192 -5.83 -12.23 -15.82
C ALA A 192 -6.71 -11.20 -16.56
N ASP A 193 -8.00 -11.50 -16.66
CA ASP A 193 -8.97 -10.62 -17.25
C ASP A 193 -9.20 -9.32 -16.48
N PHE A 194 -9.33 -9.38 -15.16
CA PHE A 194 -9.42 -8.20 -14.31
C PHE A 194 -8.16 -7.33 -14.41
N ILE A 195 -6.97 -7.95 -14.42
CA ILE A 195 -5.70 -7.24 -14.54
C ILE A 195 -5.61 -6.50 -15.88
N THR A 196 -5.99 -7.16 -16.98
CA THR A 196 -5.83 -6.61 -18.34
C THR A 196 -6.93 -5.63 -18.75
N ARG A 197 -8.19 -5.89 -18.36
CA ARG A 197 -9.36 -5.11 -18.80
C ARG A 197 -9.94 -4.19 -17.72
N GLY A 198 -9.58 -4.38 -16.45
CA GLY A 198 -10.08 -3.57 -15.34
C GLY A 198 -9.55 -2.14 -15.37
N ALA A 199 -10.24 -1.24 -16.08
CA ALA A 199 -9.85 0.16 -16.21
C ALA A 199 -9.77 0.90 -14.85
N PHE A 200 -10.57 0.46 -13.88
CA PHE A 200 -10.67 1.06 -12.54
C PHE A 200 -9.98 0.25 -11.43
N LEU A 201 -9.51 -0.97 -11.70
CA LEU A 201 -8.85 -1.85 -10.73
C LEU A 201 -7.64 -1.19 -10.02
N GLU A 202 -7.75 -0.88 -8.74
CA GLU A 202 -6.65 -0.37 -7.92
C GLU A 202 -6.02 -1.48 -7.08
N GLU A 203 -6.80 -2.48 -6.67
CA GLU A 203 -6.38 -3.56 -5.79
C GLU A 203 -6.98 -4.88 -6.25
N LEU A 204 -6.15 -5.91 -6.38
CA LEU A 204 -6.60 -7.29 -6.57
C LEU A 204 -5.90 -8.16 -5.54
N ALA A 205 -6.66 -8.93 -4.76
CA ALA A 205 -6.15 -9.96 -3.88
C ALA A 205 -6.65 -11.32 -4.37
N TYR A 206 -5.73 -12.28 -4.55
CA TYR A 206 -6.07 -13.64 -4.97
C TYR A 206 -5.42 -14.68 -4.07
N GLU A 207 -6.24 -15.39 -3.31
CA GLU A 207 -5.82 -16.44 -2.40
C GLU A 207 -6.15 -17.80 -3.02
N ILE A 208 -5.10 -18.50 -3.48
CA ILE A 208 -5.15 -19.85 -4.06
C ILE A 208 -3.86 -20.59 -3.74
N GLU A 209 -3.93 -21.91 -3.60
CA GLU A 209 -2.78 -22.81 -3.63
C GLU A 209 -2.31 -23.00 -5.08
N TYR A 210 -1.14 -22.46 -5.46
CA TYR A 210 -0.42 -22.77 -6.71
C TYR A 210 -1.12 -22.40 -8.05
N PRO A 211 -1.33 -21.10 -8.34
CA PRO A 211 -1.83 -20.69 -9.65
C PRO A 211 -0.86 -21.02 -10.81
N SER A 212 -1.38 -21.14 -12.04
CA SER A 212 -0.53 -21.19 -13.23
C SER A 212 0.14 -19.84 -13.47
N GLN A 213 1.43 -19.75 -13.18
CA GLN A 213 2.13 -18.47 -13.05
C GLN A 213 2.29 -17.71 -14.36
N LEU A 214 2.47 -18.42 -15.48
CA LEU A 214 2.81 -17.80 -16.75
C LEU A 214 1.68 -16.89 -17.26
N ASP A 215 0.43 -17.38 -17.25
CA ASP A 215 -0.73 -16.61 -17.70
C ASP A 215 -0.92 -15.31 -16.89
N PHE A 216 -0.66 -15.37 -15.57
CA PHE A 216 -0.66 -14.18 -14.73
C PHE A 216 0.46 -13.22 -15.05
N CYS A 217 1.68 -13.75 -15.19
CA CYS A 217 2.85 -12.94 -15.51
C CYS A 217 2.66 -12.22 -16.85
N GLU A 218 2.02 -12.85 -17.84
CA GLU A 218 1.65 -12.21 -19.10
C GLU A 218 0.64 -11.06 -18.89
N ALA A 219 -0.41 -11.28 -18.09
CA ALA A 219 -1.37 -10.23 -17.77
C ALA A 219 -0.72 -9.05 -17.04
N ILE A 220 0.14 -9.31 -16.07
CA ILE A 220 0.87 -8.30 -15.29
C ILE A 220 1.87 -7.57 -16.18
N ALA A 221 2.63 -8.29 -17.00
CA ALA A 221 3.58 -7.73 -17.95
C ALA A 221 2.88 -6.74 -18.90
N SER A 222 1.70 -7.08 -19.42
CA SER A 222 0.88 -6.19 -20.25
C SER A 222 0.55 -4.86 -19.55
N VAL A 223 0.26 -4.90 -18.24
CA VAL A 223 0.00 -3.70 -17.42
C VAL A 223 1.29 -2.94 -17.11
N PHE A 224 2.40 -3.61 -16.85
CA PHE A 224 3.68 -2.97 -16.56
C PHE A 224 4.27 -2.28 -17.79
N GLY A 225 4.04 -2.81 -18.99
CA GLY A 225 4.53 -2.24 -20.25
C GLY A 225 3.78 -1.01 -20.77
N LYS A 226 2.72 -0.54 -20.10
CA LYS A 226 1.89 0.60 -20.56
C LYS A 226 1.54 1.54 -19.42
N THR A 227 1.46 2.85 -19.69
CA THR A 227 0.89 3.80 -18.71
C THR A 227 -0.61 3.58 -18.59
N ARG A 228 -1.11 3.44 -17.36
CA ARG A 228 -2.54 3.25 -17.08
C ARG A 228 -3.20 4.51 -16.51
N GLY A 229 -2.41 5.41 -15.93
CA GLY A 229 -2.87 6.64 -15.30
C GLY A 229 -3.49 6.44 -13.91
N ARG A 230 -3.44 5.22 -13.37
CA ARG A 230 -4.00 4.84 -12.06
C ARG A 230 -3.17 3.74 -11.41
N PRO A 231 -2.93 3.83 -10.09
CA PRO A 231 -2.16 2.82 -9.39
C PRO A 231 -2.84 1.45 -9.45
N ILE A 232 -2.05 0.39 -9.40
CA ILE A 232 -2.53 -0.98 -9.27
C ILE A 232 -1.64 -1.74 -8.27
N ASN A 233 -2.27 -2.48 -7.37
CA ASN A 233 -1.63 -3.37 -6.43
C ASN A 233 -2.27 -4.75 -6.53
N VAL A 234 -1.53 -5.72 -7.04
CA VAL A 234 -1.97 -7.10 -7.18
C VAL A 234 -1.27 -7.92 -6.11
N CYS A 235 -2.01 -8.62 -5.26
CA CYS A 235 -1.50 -9.41 -4.14
C CYS A 235 -1.97 -10.84 -4.30
N PHE A 236 -1.07 -11.79 -4.13
CA PHE A 236 -1.42 -13.19 -4.12
C PHE A 236 -0.97 -13.82 -2.81
N GLY A 237 -1.75 -14.77 -2.30
CA GLY A 237 -1.39 -15.52 -1.09
C GLY A 237 -0.13 -16.35 -1.33
N GLU A 238 -0.27 -17.43 -2.11
CA GLU A 238 0.79 -18.44 -2.25
C GLU A 238 1.27 -18.61 -3.69
N VAL A 239 2.01 -17.60 -4.19
CA VAL A 239 2.55 -17.64 -5.56
C VAL A 239 4.05 -17.72 -5.54
N TYR A 240 4.54 -18.82 -6.11
CA TYR A 240 5.94 -18.96 -6.50
C TYR A 240 6.15 -18.16 -7.78
N PHE A 241 7.35 -17.64 -7.96
CA PHE A 241 7.71 -16.94 -9.17
C PHE A 241 8.64 -17.83 -9.98
N GLU A 242 8.24 -18.13 -11.20
CA GLU A 242 9.09 -18.72 -12.21
C GLU A 242 9.96 -17.60 -12.79
N PRO A 243 11.25 -17.86 -12.99
CA PRO A 243 12.15 -16.88 -13.60
C PRO A 243 11.61 -16.32 -14.92
N GLU A 244 10.99 -17.16 -15.75
CA GLU A 244 10.40 -16.80 -17.03
C GLU A 244 9.28 -15.77 -16.88
N GLY A 245 8.41 -15.93 -15.88
CA GLY A 245 7.33 -14.99 -15.60
C GLY A 245 7.85 -13.62 -15.15
N VAL A 246 8.86 -13.60 -14.27
CA VAL A 246 9.49 -12.35 -13.84
C VAL A 246 10.21 -11.66 -15.00
N GLU A 247 10.89 -12.42 -15.85
CA GLU A 247 11.52 -11.88 -17.05
C GLU A 247 10.51 -11.19 -17.98
N LEU A 248 9.33 -11.77 -18.20
CA LEU A 248 8.27 -11.14 -19.00
C LEU A 248 7.85 -9.78 -18.44
N ILE A 249 7.67 -9.68 -17.12
CA ILE A 249 7.30 -8.43 -16.45
C ILE A 249 8.41 -7.38 -16.61
N VAL A 250 9.67 -7.78 -16.39
CA VAL A 250 10.83 -6.90 -16.52
C VAL A 250 10.99 -6.40 -17.96
N ASP A 251 10.93 -7.30 -18.94
CA ASP A 251 11.08 -6.98 -20.36
C ASP A 251 9.97 -6.05 -20.84
N ALA A 252 8.71 -6.30 -20.45
CA ALA A 252 7.59 -5.44 -20.78
C ALA A 252 7.75 -4.04 -20.18
N TRP A 253 8.17 -3.94 -18.91
CA TRP A 253 8.43 -2.65 -18.27
C TRP A 253 9.59 -1.89 -18.93
N LEU A 254 10.69 -2.57 -19.31
CA LEU A 254 11.82 -1.96 -20.03
C LEU A 254 11.43 -1.42 -21.42
N GLN A 255 10.38 -1.99 -22.04
CA GLN A 255 9.83 -1.52 -23.31
C GLN A 255 8.83 -0.36 -23.15
N SER A 256 8.46 0.00 -21.92
CA SER A 256 7.58 1.13 -21.65
C SER A 256 8.30 2.48 -21.84
N ASP A 257 7.59 3.59 -21.63
CA ASP A 257 8.19 4.93 -21.62
C ASP A 257 8.99 5.22 -20.31
N GLY A 258 8.87 4.32 -19.32
CA GLY A 258 9.47 4.44 -18.00
C GLY A 258 8.79 5.47 -17.10
N THR A 259 7.65 6.04 -17.48
CA THR A 259 6.90 6.97 -16.64
C THR A 259 6.59 6.33 -15.30
N PHE A 260 6.90 7.03 -14.21
CA PHE A 260 6.60 6.54 -12.87
C PHE A 260 5.09 6.50 -12.64
N GLU A 261 4.60 5.30 -12.38
CA GLU A 261 3.24 5.01 -11.98
C GLU A 261 3.30 3.88 -10.95
N LYS A 262 2.61 4.03 -9.83
CA LYS A 262 2.68 3.05 -8.75
C LYS A 262 2.00 1.75 -9.18
N LYS A 263 2.79 0.76 -9.53
CA LYS A 263 2.34 -0.60 -9.86
C LYS A 263 3.08 -1.55 -8.95
N ALA A 264 2.35 -2.43 -8.29
CA ALA A 264 2.95 -3.44 -7.43
C ALA A 264 2.28 -4.79 -7.67
N PHE A 265 3.09 -5.81 -7.70
CA PHE A 265 2.71 -7.20 -7.64
C PHE A 265 3.34 -7.78 -6.38
N LYS A 266 2.56 -8.44 -5.53
CA LYS A 266 2.98 -8.96 -4.23
C LYS A 266 2.62 -10.43 -4.06
N SER A 267 3.48 -11.15 -3.35
CA SER A 267 3.23 -12.52 -2.86
C SER A 267 3.44 -12.55 -1.35
N GLU A 268 2.57 -13.22 -0.60
CA GLU A 268 2.75 -13.36 0.85
C GLU A 268 3.87 -14.36 1.20
N LEU A 269 4.14 -15.31 0.30
CA LEU A 269 5.24 -16.28 0.44
C LEU A 269 6.56 -15.75 -0.15
N ALA A 270 7.64 -15.91 0.61
CA ALA A 270 9.00 -15.51 0.21
C ALA A 270 9.84 -16.68 -0.37
N TYR A 271 9.26 -17.87 -0.56
CA TYR A 271 10.03 -19.11 -0.37
C TYR A 271 10.96 -19.57 -1.51
N MET A 272 11.03 -18.95 -2.69
CA MET A 272 11.91 -19.46 -3.77
C MET A 272 12.57 -18.38 -4.65
N PHE A 273 12.97 -17.25 -4.06
CA PHE A 273 13.50 -16.14 -4.86
C PHE A 273 14.98 -16.24 -5.25
N ASP A 274 15.77 -17.14 -4.67
CA ASP A 274 17.21 -17.27 -4.99
C ASP A 274 17.44 -17.61 -6.47
N GLU A 275 16.64 -18.52 -7.02
CA GLU A 275 16.75 -18.95 -8.43
C GLU A 275 16.31 -17.84 -9.39
N VAL A 276 15.14 -17.25 -9.12
CA VAL A 276 14.60 -16.10 -9.88
C VAL A 276 15.60 -14.95 -9.88
N TRP A 277 16.09 -14.58 -8.70
CA TRP A 277 17.04 -13.50 -8.53
C TRP A 277 18.34 -13.77 -9.29
N SER A 278 18.85 -15.00 -9.22
CA SER A 278 20.06 -15.40 -9.95
C SER A 278 19.89 -15.29 -11.46
N VAL A 279 18.71 -15.64 -11.98
CA VAL A 279 18.38 -15.53 -13.41
C VAL A 279 18.23 -14.06 -13.83
N VAL A 280 17.45 -13.28 -13.08
CA VAL A 280 17.26 -11.84 -13.31
C VAL A 280 18.61 -11.12 -13.29
N LYS A 281 19.45 -11.35 -12.29
CA LYS A 281 20.78 -10.73 -12.18
C LYS A 281 21.71 -11.12 -13.32
N ARG A 282 21.61 -12.37 -13.82
CA ARG A 282 22.39 -12.84 -14.97
C ARG A 282 21.95 -12.18 -16.27
N LYS A 283 20.65 -11.98 -16.47
CA LYS A 283 20.09 -11.36 -17.68
C LYS A 283 20.22 -9.84 -17.69
N TYR A 284 20.06 -9.20 -16.53
CA TYR A 284 20.05 -7.76 -16.37
C TYR A 284 21.23 -7.29 -15.50
N GLU A 285 22.37 -7.04 -16.16
CA GLU A 285 23.64 -6.68 -15.49
C GLU A 285 23.56 -5.42 -14.60
N ASN A 286 22.59 -4.54 -14.87
CA ASN A 286 22.42 -3.25 -14.17
C ASN A 286 21.52 -3.33 -12.92
N VAL A 287 21.12 -4.53 -12.49
CA VAL A 287 20.32 -4.68 -11.27
C VAL A 287 21.16 -4.37 -10.04
N MET A 288 20.74 -3.36 -9.30
CA MET A 288 21.40 -2.87 -8.09
C MET A 288 20.90 -3.62 -6.87
N GLN A 289 21.72 -4.51 -6.33
CA GLN A 289 21.38 -5.26 -5.12
C GLN A 289 21.10 -4.32 -3.94
N ARG A 290 20.06 -4.65 -3.17
CA ARG A 290 19.58 -3.94 -1.99
C ARG A 290 19.31 -4.96 -0.91
N ARG A 291 19.63 -4.64 0.35
CA ARG A 291 19.22 -5.45 1.50
C ARG A 291 17.72 -5.28 1.78
N ASP A 292 17.02 -6.38 2.03
CA ASP A 292 15.68 -6.32 2.58
C ASP A 292 15.70 -6.04 4.07
N PRO A 293 15.03 -4.97 4.53
CA PRO A 293 14.84 -4.74 5.94
C PRO A 293 13.85 -5.77 6.51
N GLY A 294 14.27 -6.57 7.48
CA GLY A 294 13.40 -7.49 8.22
C GLY A 294 13.62 -8.99 7.99
N GLU A 295 14.44 -9.41 7.02
CA GLU A 295 14.83 -10.82 6.94
C GLU A 295 16.09 -11.09 7.78
N TYR A 296 15.87 -11.73 8.94
CA TYR A 296 16.94 -12.22 9.83
C TYR A 296 17.68 -13.44 9.28
N LEU A 297 17.39 -13.86 8.04
CA LEU A 297 18.08 -14.98 7.43
C LEU A 297 19.54 -14.61 7.24
N HIS A 298 20.43 -15.43 7.80
CA HIS A 298 21.88 -15.29 7.72
C HIS A 298 22.46 -15.51 6.31
N THR A 299 21.63 -15.48 5.26
CA THR A 299 22.11 -15.60 3.89
C THR A 299 22.88 -14.34 3.54
N THR A 300 24.14 -14.51 3.13
CA THR A 300 25.05 -13.38 2.86
C THR A 300 24.69 -12.59 1.60
N GLU A 301 23.65 -13.00 0.87
CA GLU A 301 23.22 -12.38 -0.38
C GLU A 301 21.77 -11.97 -0.24
N SER A 302 21.49 -10.67 -0.43
CA SER A 302 20.13 -10.20 -0.49
C SER A 302 19.53 -10.51 -1.86
N VAL A 303 18.30 -11.00 -1.85
CA VAL A 303 17.50 -11.39 -3.01
C VAL A 303 16.69 -10.25 -3.61
N SER A 304 17.07 -9.01 -3.26
CA SER A 304 16.36 -7.80 -3.67
C SER A 304 17.26 -6.81 -4.37
N GLY A 305 16.65 -5.97 -5.19
CA GLY A 305 17.31 -4.84 -5.80
C GLY A 305 16.48 -4.02 -6.77
N TYR A 306 17.13 -3.01 -7.33
CA TYR A 306 16.51 -2.06 -8.24
C TYR A 306 17.07 -2.22 -9.65
N LEU A 307 16.19 -2.32 -10.63
CA LEU A 307 16.54 -2.16 -12.03
C LEU A 307 16.13 -0.74 -12.46
N PRO A 308 17.07 0.16 -12.83
CA PRO A 308 16.73 1.49 -13.31
C PRO A 308 16.21 1.48 -14.75
N HIS A 309 15.13 2.22 -15.03
CA HIS A 309 14.65 2.35 -16.41
C HIS A 309 15.65 3.19 -17.21
N PRO A 310 15.88 2.93 -18.51
CA PRO A 310 16.76 3.76 -19.33
C PRO A 310 16.42 5.26 -19.31
N SER A 311 15.13 5.62 -19.20
CA SER A 311 14.68 7.01 -19.09
C SER A 311 14.95 7.66 -17.73
N LYS A 312 15.29 6.89 -16.69
CA LYS A 312 15.53 7.35 -15.30
C LYS A 312 14.36 8.11 -14.68
N LEU A 313 13.14 7.83 -15.12
CA LEU A 313 11.92 8.35 -14.51
C LEU A 313 11.39 7.40 -13.43
N SER A 314 11.62 6.10 -13.59
CA SER A 314 11.27 5.05 -12.64
C SER A 314 12.38 4.00 -12.52
N SER A 315 12.23 3.16 -11.50
CA SER A 315 12.98 1.91 -11.34
C SER A 315 12.00 0.80 -11.01
N LEU A 316 12.37 -0.44 -11.32
CA LEU A 316 11.66 -1.63 -10.91
C LEU A 316 12.35 -2.19 -9.66
N LEU A 317 11.67 -2.17 -8.52
CA LEU A 317 12.05 -2.94 -7.35
C LEU A 317 11.67 -4.39 -7.60
N ILE A 318 12.61 -5.30 -7.41
CA ILE A 318 12.43 -6.73 -7.52
C ILE A 318 12.89 -7.30 -6.18
N SER A 319 12.01 -8.03 -5.49
CA SER A 319 12.24 -8.59 -4.15
C SER A 319 11.46 -9.89 -3.97
N PRO A 320 11.78 -10.71 -2.95
CA PRO A 320 11.12 -11.99 -2.69
C PRO A 320 9.61 -11.96 -2.66
N ARG A 321 9.05 -10.85 -2.19
CA ARG A 321 7.62 -10.69 -1.94
C ARG A 321 6.98 -9.67 -2.87
N GLU A 322 7.75 -8.93 -3.65
CA GLU A 322 7.22 -7.80 -4.40
C GLU A 322 8.04 -7.48 -5.65
N ILE A 323 7.35 -7.28 -6.77
CA ILE A 323 7.84 -6.57 -7.95
C ILE A 323 7.04 -5.28 -8.06
N SER A 324 7.70 -4.12 -7.99
CA SER A 324 7.00 -2.84 -8.07
C SER A 324 7.75 -1.75 -8.80
N VAL A 325 7.00 -0.90 -9.49
CA VAL A 325 7.52 0.32 -10.10
C VAL A 325 7.63 1.38 -9.01
N VAL A 326 8.85 1.80 -8.74
CA VAL A 326 9.20 2.84 -7.78
C VAL A 326 9.75 4.07 -8.51
N LYS A 327 9.73 5.22 -7.83
CA LYS A 327 10.33 6.44 -8.37
C LYS A 327 11.84 6.21 -8.52
N PHE A 328 12.41 6.66 -9.64
CA PHE A 328 13.86 6.60 -9.81
C PHE A 328 14.54 7.50 -8.77
N GLU A 329 15.54 6.94 -8.10
CA GLU A 329 16.42 7.67 -7.21
C GLU A 329 17.89 7.44 -7.61
N PRO A 330 18.81 8.39 -7.34
CA PRO A 330 20.17 8.33 -7.88
C PRO A 330 20.99 7.10 -7.47
N TRP A 331 20.70 6.48 -6.31
CA TRP A 331 21.39 5.26 -5.85
C TRP A 331 20.86 3.97 -6.49
N HIS A 332 19.83 4.05 -7.34
CA HIS A 332 19.38 2.91 -8.16
C HIS A 332 20.31 2.63 -9.34
N VAL A 333 21.43 3.35 -9.45
CA VAL A 333 22.56 3.10 -10.36
C VAL A 333 23.86 3.22 -9.58
N PRO A 334 25.00 2.72 -10.08
CA PRO A 334 26.29 2.98 -9.47
C PRO A 334 26.57 4.49 -9.36
N VAL A 335 26.92 4.93 -8.15
CA VAL A 335 27.22 6.33 -7.82
C VAL A 335 28.72 6.54 -7.72
N ASP A 336 29.19 7.75 -8.01
CA ASP A 336 30.60 8.10 -7.81
C ASP A 336 30.84 8.67 -6.40
N PHE A 337 32.12 8.77 -6.06
CA PHE A 337 32.58 9.44 -4.84
C PHE A 337 31.99 10.84 -4.68
N HIS A 338 31.85 11.64 -5.75
CA HIS A 338 31.36 13.02 -5.65
C HIS A 338 29.91 13.08 -5.20
N TRP A 339 29.06 12.19 -5.70
CA TRP A 339 27.68 12.10 -5.27
C TRP A 339 27.56 11.73 -3.78
N ILE A 340 28.28 10.70 -3.32
CA ILE A 340 28.28 10.30 -1.90
C ILE A 340 28.87 11.39 -1.01
N ALA A 341 29.96 12.02 -1.44
CA ALA A 341 30.56 13.13 -0.70
C ALA A 341 29.56 14.29 -0.53
N SER A 342 28.82 14.66 -1.59
CA SER A 342 27.78 15.69 -1.51
C SER A 342 26.62 15.31 -0.61
N LEU A 343 26.22 14.03 -0.60
CA LEU A 343 25.19 13.53 0.33
C LEU A 343 25.65 13.68 1.79
N ILE A 344 26.89 13.29 2.10
CA ILE A 344 27.47 13.42 3.44
C ILE A 344 27.57 14.89 3.85
N ASP A 345 28.03 15.76 2.95
CA ASP A 345 28.15 17.20 3.22
C ASP A 345 26.76 17.80 3.54
N LYS A 346 25.73 17.47 2.75
CA LYS A 346 24.33 17.86 3.03
C LYS A 346 23.79 17.29 4.34
N TRP A 347 24.12 16.05 4.66
CA TRP A 347 23.74 15.43 5.93
C TRP A 347 24.35 16.21 7.11
N ARG A 348 25.64 16.58 7.04
CA ARG A 348 26.35 17.36 8.06
C ARG A 348 25.84 18.80 8.21
N GLU A 349 25.40 19.40 7.11
CA GLU A 349 24.76 20.73 7.09
C GLU A 349 23.34 20.70 7.64
N GLY A 350 22.67 19.55 7.56
CA GLY A 350 21.29 19.35 7.99
C GLY A 350 21.14 19.01 9.48
N CYS A 351 20.02 18.38 9.83
CA CYS A 351 19.73 17.94 11.19
C CYS A 351 20.41 16.61 11.57
N GLY A 352 21.04 15.91 10.62
CA GLY A 352 21.68 14.63 10.87
C GLY A 352 20.74 13.42 11.05
N PHE A 353 19.40 13.59 11.00
CA PHE A 353 18.45 12.50 11.26
C PHE A 353 18.16 11.58 10.07
N TYR A 354 18.56 12.00 8.86
CA TYR A 354 18.22 11.32 7.62
C TYR A 354 19.35 11.39 6.62
N ALA A 355 19.69 10.26 6.01
CA ALA A 355 20.67 10.22 4.94
C ALA A 355 20.14 10.93 3.69
N TRP A 356 18.87 10.70 3.31
CA TRP A 356 18.29 11.31 2.11
C TRP A 356 16.76 11.34 2.12
N ARG A 357 16.13 12.50 1.87
CA ARG A 357 14.66 12.66 1.67
C ARG A 357 13.75 11.96 2.71
N GLY A 358 14.22 11.80 3.95
CA GLY A 358 13.47 11.11 4.99
C GLY A 358 13.84 9.63 5.16
N GLU A 359 14.69 9.09 4.29
CA GLU A 359 15.30 7.78 4.45
C GLU A 359 16.50 7.85 5.38
N ARG A 360 16.61 6.86 6.26
CA ARG A 360 17.74 6.70 7.19
C ARG A 360 18.84 5.82 6.64
N ASN A 361 18.46 4.83 5.83
CA ASN A 361 19.39 3.89 5.22
C ASN A 361 19.24 3.93 3.70
N LEU A 362 20.35 3.85 2.99
CA LEU A 362 20.38 3.73 1.53
C LEU A 362 21.39 2.66 1.13
N PHE A 363 21.09 2.00 0.02
CA PHE A 363 21.88 0.90 -0.53
C PHE A 363 22.38 1.33 -1.89
N PHE A 364 23.69 1.23 -2.13
CA PHE A 364 24.28 1.69 -3.39
C PHE A 364 25.53 0.88 -3.77
N HIS A 365 25.98 1.06 -5.01
CA HIS A 365 27.28 0.56 -5.47
C HIS A 365 28.11 1.76 -5.92
N PHE A 366 29.43 1.68 -5.74
CA PHE A 366 30.33 2.65 -6.37
C PHE A 366 30.51 2.33 -7.86
N LYS A 367 30.77 3.36 -8.66
CA LYS A 367 31.17 3.18 -10.07
C LYS A 367 32.52 2.49 -10.20
N THR A 368 33.45 2.75 -9.27
CA THR A 368 34.77 2.12 -9.23
C THR A 368 35.19 1.82 -7.80
N ASP A 369 36.03 0.79 -7.62
CA ASP A 369 36.56 0.43 -6.30
C ASP A 369 37.38 1.58 -5.65
N ASP A 370 38.01 2.42 -6.48
CA ASP A 370 38.76 3.61 -6.03
C ASP A 370 37.88 4.66 -5.34
N ASP A 371 36.57 4.70 -5.62
CA ASP A 371 35.68 5.67 -5.00
C ASP A 371 35.50 5.42 -3.50
N TRP A 372 35.57 4.16 -3.05
CA TRP A 372 35.61 3.83 -1.63
C TRP A 372 36.89 4.37 -0.97
N LEU A 373 38.05 4.21 -1.62
CA LEU A 373 39.33 4.68 -1.10
C LEU A 373 39.34 6.21 -0.94
N LYS A 374 38.80 6.94 -1.93
CA LYS A 374 38.63 8.40 -1.85
C LYS A 374 37.72 8.81 -0.71
N LEU A 375 36.67 8.02 -0.43
CA LEU A 375 35.75 8.28 0.67
C LEU A 375 36.45 8.15 2.03
N VAL A 376 37.19 7.07 2.23
CA VAL A 376 38.00 6.83 3.43
C VAL A 376 39.07 7.91 3.58
N GLU A 377 39.76 8.29 2.50
CA GLU A 377 40.76 9.37 2.53
C GLU A 377 40.15 10.71 2.96
N LYS A 378 38.96 11.07 2.47
CA LYS A 378 38.31 12.34 2.81
C LYS A 378 37.78 12.39 4.24
N TYR A 379 37.15 11.31 4.73
CA TYR A 379 36.36 11.34 5.97
C TYR A 379 36.99 10.62 7.15
N GLY A 380 38.10 9.90 6.97
CA GLY A 380 38.85 9.25 8.04
C GLY A 380 38.99 7.75 7.85
N SER A 381 39.80 7.11 8.70
CA SER A 381 40.06 5.67 8.61
C SER A 381 38.81 4.85 8.88
N ALA A 382 38.56 3.87 8.03
CA ALA A 382 37.54 2.85 8.28
C ALA A 382 37.98 1.91 9.42
N VAL A 383 37.03 1.51 10.25
CA VAL A 383 37.17 0.51 11.33
C VAL A 383 36.79 -0.87 10.82
N ASP A 384 36.92 -1.88 11.69
CA ASP A 384 36.55 -3.28 11.41
C ASP A 384 37.20 -3.83 10.13
N GLU A 385 38.53 -3.92 10.14
CA GLU A 385 39.32 -4.36 8.97
C GLU A 385 39.14 -3.47 7.72
N GLY A 386 38.63 -2.24 7.91
CA GLY A 386 38.43 -1.27 6.84
C GLY A 386 37.10 -1.39 6.11
N THR A 387 36.11 -2.07 6.71
CA THR A 387 34.77 -2.24 6.13
C THR A 387 33.81 -1.13 6.55
N ILE A 388 33.96 -0.52 7.73
CA ILE A 388 32.99 0.45 8.25
C ILE A 388 33.63 1.83 8.38
N LEU A 389 33.08 2.84 7.71
CA LEU A 389 33.46 4.24 7.88
C LEU A 389 32.42 4.95 8.75
N VAL A 390 32.84 5.49 9.89
CA VAL A 390 31.96 6.19 10.83
C VAL A 390 32.21 7.69 10.77
N ILE A 391 31.17 8.48 10.47
CA ILE A 391 31.24 9.94 10.34
C ILE A 391 30.32 10.56 11.39
N THR A 392 30.90 11.27 12.36
CA THR A 392 30.13 11.94 13.41
C THR A 392 29.47 13.22 12.89
N HIS A 393 28.20 13.44 13.24
CA HIS A 393 27.53 14.70 12.93
C HIS A 393 28.15 15.83 13.77
N PRO A 394 28.41 17.02 13.19
CA PRO A 394 29.04 18.11 13.93
C PRO A 394 28.19 18.59 15.13
N ILE A 395 26.87 18.55 14.99
CA ILE A 395 25.93 19.19 15.92
C ILE A 395 24.99 18.18 16.62
N SER A 396 24.72 17.03 16.01
CA SER A 396 23.70 16.06 16.47
C SER A 396 24.40 14.85 17.10
N PRO A 397 23.80 14.15 18.07
CA PRO A 397 24.29 12.87 18.59
C PRO A 397 24.02 11.70 17.61
N THR A 398 24.18 11.95 16.31
CA THR A 398 24.01 10.96 15.26
C THR A 398 25.34 10.70 14.57
N VAL A 399 25.50 9.47 14.11
CA VAL A 399 26.62 9.08 13.27
C VAL A 399 26.09 8.55 11.95
N LEU A 400 26.81 8.83 10.87
CA LEU A 400 26.56 8.26 9.57
C LEU A 400 27.58 7.15 9.37
N GLU A 401 27.10 5.93 9.25
CA GLU A 401 27.92 4.76 8.99
C GLU A 401 27.84 4.41 7.51
N VAL A 402 28.98 4.25 6.87
CA VAL A 402 29.10 3.68 5.53
C VAL A 402 29.75 2.32 5.67
N GLU A 403 28.97 1.26 5.50
CA GLU A 403 29.41 -0.13 5.63
C GLU A 403 29.64 -0.73 4.24
N LYS A 404 30.84 -1.23 4.02
CA LYS A 404 31.25 -1.96 2.83
C LYS A 404 30.88 -3.43 3.00
N MET A 405 29.95 -3.89 2.17
CA MET A 405 29.61 -5.30 2.01
C MET A 405 30.43 -5.90 0.86
N LYS A 406 30.24 -7.19 0.57
CA LYS A 406 30.97 -7.90 -0.50
C LYS A 406 31.00 -7.10 -1.81
N ASN A 407 29.82 -6.68 -2.28
CA ASN A 407 29.66 -6.10 -3.61
C ASN A 407 28.93 -4.74 -3.61
N TRP A 408 28.46 -4.27 -2.46
CA TRP A 408 27.62 -3.08 -2.32
C TRP A 408 27.91 -2.35 -1.00
N PHE A 409 27.31 -1.18 -0.81
CA PHE A 409 27.53 -0.33 0.35
C PHE A 409 26.20 0.07 0.99
N GLU A 410 26.14 -0.01 2.32
CA GLU A 410 25.06 0.56 3.13
C GLU A 410 25.52 1.93 3.62
N ILE A 411 24.68 2.95 3.50
CA ILE A 411 24.84 4.17 4.29
C ILE A 411 23.65 4.28 5.23
N GLY A 412 23.92 4.28 6.54
CA GLY A 412 22.91 4.28 7.58
C GLY A 412 23.15 5.37 8.61
N VAL A 413 22.09 6.09 8.98
CA VAL A 413 22.13 6.97 10.15
C VAL A 413 21.94 6.10 11.40
N LYS A 414 22.94 6.07 12.28
CA LYS A 414 22.78 5.53 13.62
C LYS A 414 22.58 6.66 14.62
N HIS A 415 21.71 6.39 15.58
CA HIS A 415 21.44 7.31 16.66
C HIS A 415 22.17 6.85 17.92
N GLU A 416 22.57 7.81 18.76
CA GLU A 416 23.09 7.47 20.07
C GLU A 416 22.08 6.64 20.86
N PHE A 417 22.55 5.53 21.45
CA PHE A 417 21.71 4.65 22.25
C PHE A 417 21.54 5.21 23.67
N PHE A 418 20.29 5.37 24.08
CA PHE A 418 19.87 5.85 25.39
C PHE A 418 19.30 4.68 26.19
N THR A 419 20.08 4.20 27.14
CA THR A 419 19.59 3.30 28.18
C THR A 419 18.56 4.01 29.05
N LEU A 420 17.70 3.27 29.75
CA LEU A 420 16.75 3.85 30.70
C LEU A 420 17.43 4.77 31.72
N ASN A 421 18.60 4.40 32.21
CA ASN A 421 19.35 5.22 33.17
C ASN A 421 19.85 6.52 32.54
N LYS A 422 20.32 6.47 31.29
CA LYS A 422 20.75 7.68 30.57
C LYS A 422 19.59 8.60 30.25
N MET A 423 18.43 8.03 29.88
CA MET A 423 17.20 8.79 29.67
C MET A 423 16.72 9.45 30.98
N LYS A 424 16.68 8.69 32.09
CA LYS A 424 16.34 9.24 33.41
C LYS A 424 17.30 10.34 33.87
N ALA A 425 18.59 10.16 33.64
CA ALA A 425 19.59 11.17 33.96
C ALA A 425 19.38 12.44 33.13
N PHE A 426 19.12 12.30 31.82
CA PHE A 426 18.79 13.44 30.95
C PHE A 426 17.53 14.19 31.42
N ILE A 427 16.46 13.46 31.76
CA ILE A 427 15.22 14.05 32.27
C ILE A 427 15.46 14.75 33.62
N ALA A 428 16.20 14.11 34.52
CA ALA A 428 16.51 14.68 35.83
C ALA A 428 17.25 16.01 35.68
N ASP A 429 18.29 16.04 34.83
CA ASP A 429 19.05 17.25 34.53
C ASP A 429 18.14 18.38 33.99
N TRP A 430 17.27 18.06 33.03
CA TRP A 430 16.26 19.00 32.52
C TRP A 430 15.32 19.54 33.60
N THR A 431 14.85 18.67 34.49
CA THR A 431 13.93 19.06 35.59
C THR A 431 14.61 19.82 36.72
N GLU A 432 15.93 19.70 36.85
CA GLU A 432 16.74 20.49 37.79
C GLU A 432 17.04 21.91 37.25
N GLY A 433 16.66 22.19 36.00
CA GLY A 433 16.88 23.48 35.35
C GLY A 433 18.20 23.55 34.59
N ASN A 434 18.90 22.43 34.44
CA ASN A 434 20.06 22.32 33.58
C ASN A 434 19.58 21.97 32.16
N GLY A 435 20.29 22.46 31.13
CA GLY A 435 20.01 22.06 29.74
C GLY A 435 19.05 22.97 28.97
N GLU A 436 19.14 24.30 29.15
CA GLU A 436 18.42 25.31 28.34
C GLU A 436 18.51 25.06 26.82
N THR A 437 19.52 24.32 26.39
CA THR A 437 19.64 23.72 25.05
C THR A 437 19.95 22.24 25.15
N LEU A 438 19.51 21.43 24.18
CA LEU A 438 20.09 20.09 24.01
C LEU A 438 21.59 20.22 23.72
N MET A 439 22.31 19.09 23.76
CA MET A 439 23.72 19.01 23.36
C MET A 439 24.00 19.90 22.12
N LYS A 440 24.83 20.94 22.28
CA LYS A 440 25.26 21.87 21.21
C LYS A 440 24.15 22.77 20.60
N GLU A 441 23.34 23.43 21.44
CA GLU A 441 22.38 24.47 21.00
C GLU A 441 21.21 23.99 20.11
N VAL A 442 20.98 22.67 20.04
CA VAL A 442 19.89 22.13 19.21
C VAL A 442 18.58 22.09 20.00
N THR A 443 17.46 22.34 19.31
CA THR A 443 16.12 22.20 19.90
C THR A 443 15.51 20.83 19.68
N ARG A 444 16.16 19.95 18.90
CA ARG A 444 15.68 18.59 18.60
C ARG A 444 16.85 17.62 18.49
N MET A 445 16.67 16.39 18.98
CA MET A 445 17.59 15.27 18.75
C MET A 445 16.80 13.96 18.61
N GLU A 446 17.41 12.98 17.95
CA GLU A 446 16.87 11.62 17.84
C GLU A 446 17.86 10.62 18.43
N VAL A 447 17.35 9.76 19.31
CA VAL A 447 18.12 8.73 20.03
C VAL A 447 17.45 7.38 19.86
N GLN A 448 18.23 6.30 19.86
CA GLN A 448 17.70 4.94 19.96
C GLN A 448 17.47 4.59 21.42
N SER A 449 16.43 3.83 21.75
CA SER A 449 16.19 3.34 23.11
C SER A 449 15.55 1.96 23.09
N GLU A 450 15.71 1.20 24.17
CA GLU A 450 14.96 -0.04 24.37
C GLU A 450 13.47 0.30 24.51
N GLU A 451 12.60 -0.46 23.83
CA GLU A 451 11.14 -0.24 23.79
C GLU A 451 10.52 -0.06 25.19
N THR A 452 10.98 -0.88 26.14
CA THR A 452 10.49 -0.83 27.53
C THR A 452 10.89 0.45 28.28
N ALA A 453 11.97 1.12 27.88
CA ALA A 453 12.45 2.31 28.57
C ALA A 453 11.53 3.52 28.31
N PHE A 454 10.96 3.62 27.10
CA PHE A 454 10.15 4.78 26.71
C PHE A 454 8.75 4.75 27.31
N SER A 455 8.10 3.59 27.31
CA SER A 455 6.73 3.45 27.83
C SER A 455 6.61 3.78 29.33
N LEU A 456 7.72 3.76 30.06
CA LEU A 456 7.79 4.04 31.50
C LEU A 456 8.00 5.52 31.85
N VAL A 457 8.32 6.39 30.88
CA VAL A 457 8.60 7.81 31.13
C VAL A 457 7.46 8.70 30.62
N PRO A 458 7.02 9.71 31.41
CA PRO A 458 6.14 10.76 30.90
C PRO A 458 6.63 11.36 29.57
N LYS A 459 5.71 11.70 28.67
CA LYS A 459 6.05 12.22 27.33
C LYS A 459 6.39 13.71 27.31
N SER A 460 6.23 14.42 28.43
CA SER A 460 6.44 15.87 28.52
C SER A 460 6.96 16.27 29.89
N TYR A 461 8.00 17.11 29.92
CA TYR A 461 8.62 17.65 31.13
C TYR A 461 8.78 19.16 31.02
N ARG A 462 8.23 19.92 31.97
CA ARG A 462 8.41 21.38 32.02
C ARG A 462 9.80 21.72 32.57
N HIS A 463 10.44 22.75 32.01
CA HIS A 463 11.65 23.31 32.59
C HIS A 463 11.29 24.22 33.78
N PRO A 464 12.02 24.18 34.91
CA PRO A 464 11.69 25.01 36.07
C PRO A 464 12.05 26.49 35.89
N LEU A 465 13.02 26.81 35.03
CA LEU A 465 13.58 28.17 34.92
C LEU A 465 13.21 28.92 33.63
N VAL A 466 12.67 28.24 32.61
CA VAL A 466 12.35 28.87 31.32
C VAL A 466 11.00 28.38 30.81
N ASN A 467 10.35 29.17 29.96
CA ASN A 467 9.04 28.83 29.37
C ASN A 467 9.16 27.78 28.25
N ALA A 468 9.73 26.62 28.56
CA ALA A 468 9.92 25.51 27.63
C ALA A 468 9.54 24.17 28.25
N ARG A 469 9.21 23.21 27.39
CA ARG A 469 9.00 21.81 27.73
C ARG A 469 9.87 20.91 26.87
N CYS A 470 10.40 19.87 27.47
CA CYS A 470 11.01 18.74 26.78
C CYS A 470 9.91 17.75 26.42
N LEU A 471 9.73 17.51 25.13
CA LEU A 471 8.77 16.59 24.55
C LEU A 471 9.50 15.33 24.06
N LEU A 472 9.01 14.17 24.48
CA LEU A 472 9.45 12.88 24.00
C LEU A 472 8.35 12.31 23.10
N SER A 473 8.64 12.22 21.80
CA SER A 473 7.72 11.64 20.81
C SER A 473 8.36 10.42 20.18
N GLU A 474 7.60 9.34 20.13
CA GLU A 474 7.96 8.15 19.37
C GLU A 474 7.87 8.46 17.88
N ARG A 475 8.87 8.02 17.10
CA ARG A 475 8.88 8.20 15.65
C ARG A 475 8.53 6.95 14.87
N GLY A 476 8.41 5.82 15.56
CA GLY A 476 8.17 4.51 14.99
C GLY A 476 9.37 3.58 15.10
N TRP A 477 9.09 2.33 14.75
CA TRP A 477 9.96 1.18 14.93
C TRP A 477 11.05 1.10 13.85
N TYR A 478 12.25 0.65 14.22
CA TYR A 478 13.32 0.32 13.27
C TYR A 478 13.16 -1.15 12.88
N ALA A 479 12.85 -1.45 11.62
CA ALA A 479 12.70 -2.84 11.15
C ALA A 479 13.96 -3.72 11.36
N ASN A 480 15.12 -3.12 11.64
CA ASN A 480 16.40 -3.81 11.79
C ASN A 480 17.00 -3.73 13.21
N ALA A 481 16.32 -3.10 14.16
CA ALA A 481 16.82 -3.00 15.54
C ALA A 481 15.66 -3.19 16.51
N ASP A 482 15.87 -4.00 17.54
CA ASP A 482 14.95 -4.20 18.67
C ASP A 482 14.87 -2.92 19.55
N SER A 483 14.86 -1.74 18.91
CA SER A 483 14.98 -0.43 19.53
C SER A 483 14.09 0.59 18.82
N ASP A 484 13.42 1.42 19.60
CA ASP A 484 12.65 2.55 19.08
C ASP A 484 13.54 3.76 18.86
N VAL A 485 13.18 4.58 17.87
CA VAL A 485 13.77 5.92 17.75
C VAL A 485 12.87 6.94 18.41
N LEU A 486 13.40 7.53 19.47
CA LEU A 486 12.79 8.59 20.24
C LEU A 486 13.28 9.92 19.75
N ARG A 487 12.34 10.81 19.47
CA ARG A 487 12.64 12.22 19.23
C ARG A 487 12.43 13.00 20.52
N ILE A 488 13.50 13.65 20.96
CA ILE A 488 13.50 14.61 22.06
C ILE A 488 13.46 16.01 21.44
N SER A 489 12.45 16.80 21.79
CA SER A 489 12.30 18.17 21.30
C SER A 489 12.11 19.14 22.45
N ILE A 490 12.82 20.26 22.43
CA ILE A 490 12.51 21.42 23.27
C ILE A 490 11.53 22.29 22.49
N ALA A 491 10.37 22.53 23.08
CA ALA A 491 9.34 23.41 22.53
C ALA A 491 8.95 24.46 23.57
N PRO A 492 8.59 25.69 23.16
CA PRO A 492 7.94 26.62 24.06
C PRO A 492 6.64 25.99 24.60
N ILE A 493 6.26 26.36 25.82
CA ILE A 493 4.96 25.95 26.36
C ILE A 493 3.89 26.70 25.58
N ASP A 494 2.94 25.96 24.99
CA ASP A 494 1.77 26.57 24.36
C ASP A 494 0.90 27.18 25.46
N VAL A 495 0.57 28.44 25.29
CA VAL A 495 -0.22 29.26 26.20
C VAL A 495 -1.59 28.60 26.37
N GLU A 496 -2.15 27.97 25.33
CA GLU A 496 -3.49 27.37 25.38
C GLU A 496 -3.53 25.98 26.05
N ASP A 497 -2.39 25.29 26.17
CA ASP A 497 -2.28 23.92 26.74
C ASP A 497 -2.14 23.91 28.29
N VAL A 498 -2.08 25.07 28.93
CA VAL A 498 -1.80 25.18 30.37
C VAL A 498 -3.10 25.22 31.18
N GLU A 499 -3.52 24.08 31.72
CA GLU A 499 -4.70 24.00 32.62
C GLU A 499 -4.49 24.71 33.97
N ASP A 500 -3.23 24.91 34.39
CA ASP A 500 -2.85 25.54 35.66
C ASP A 500 -1.81 26.66 35.43
N TRP A 501 -2.30 27.90 35.37
CA TRP A 501 -1.49 29.10 35.15
C TRP A 501 -0.72 29.48 36.41
N ASN A 502 0.54 29.05 36.51
CA ASN A 502 1.46 29.65 37.47
C ASN A 502 2.01 30.97 36.89
N LEU A 503 1.22 32.04 37.00
CA LEU A 503 1.46 33.36 36.38
C LEU A 503 2.81 33.99 36.78
N GLU A 504 3.39 33.62 37.92
CA GLU A 504 4.72 34.09 38.35
C GLU A 504 5.85 33.66 37.40
N LEU A 505 5.71 32.54 36.68
CA LEU A 505 6.70 32.08 35.70
C LEU A 505 6.68 32.89 34.39
N LEU A 506 5.53 33.49 34.04
CA LEU A 506 5.37 34.24 32.79
C LEU A 506 5.65 35.73 32.95
N PHE A 507 5.34 36.28 34.12
CA PHE A 507 5.42 37.72 34.37
C PHE A 507 6.50 38.11 35.38
N GLY A 508 7.26 37.14 35.91
CA GLY A 508 8.15 37.35 37.04
C GLY A 508 7.37 37.60 38.33
N SER A 509 8.08 37.79 39.45
CA SER A 509 7.43 38.23 40.69
C SER A 509 6.78 39.59 40.45
N LEU A 510 5.45 39.61 40.40
CA LEU A 510 4.66 40.84 40.34
C LEU A 510 4.96 41.60 41.64
N GLN A 511 5.89 42.55 41.58
CA GLN A 511 6.11 43.48 42.68
C GLN A 511 4.86 44.35 42.81
N VAL A 512 4.06 44.07 43.84
CA VAL A 512 2.90 44.86 44.28
C VAL A 512 3.38 46.10 45.02
#